data_AF-A0A1E1WWX6-F1
#
_entry.id   AF-A0A1E1WWX6-F1
#
_cell.length_a   1.000
_cell.length_b   1.000
_cell.length_c   1.000
_cell.angle_alpha   90.00
_cell.angle_beta   90.00
_cell.angle_gamma   90.00
#
_symmetry.space_group_name_H-M   'P 1'
#
loop_
_entity.id
_entity.type
_entity.pdbx_description
1 polymer ?
#
loop_
_entity_poly.entity_id
_entity_poly.type
_entity_poly.pdbx_seq_one_letter_code
_entity_poly.pdbx_strand_id
1 'polypeptide(L)'
;SIEYASIIWHPHQAYFEYSIKALQNKAARFIAHDYSHLTSLKSLKRRFSLLALQTRRRNGRLSFIHKLYHRSSHFRETFLCPAPHISSRLNHSFKISPIFARTNLFKCSPLVLAILQWNSFPADVASILDHASFVKALDRLE
;
A
#
# COMPACT_ATOMS: atom_id res chain seq x y z
N SER A 1 -6.90 -10.08 11.43
CA SER A 1 -5.66 -9.26 11.54
C SER A 1 -5.93 -7.84 11.09
N ILE A 2 -5.58 -6.82 11.88
CA ILE A 2 -5.90 -5.39 11.64
C ILE A 2 -5.40 -4.88 10.27
N GLU A 3 -4.31 -5.45 9.77
CA GLU A 3 -3.73 -5.06 8.48
C GLU A 3 -4.70 -5.25 7.31
N TYR A 4 -5.49 -6.32 7.31
CA TYR A 4 -6.50 -6.57 6.28
C TYR A 4 -7.60 -5.50 6.28
N ALA A 5 -8.11 -5.15 7.46
CA ALA A 5 -9.11 -4.09 7.61
C ALA A 5 -8.55 -2.71 7.22
N SER A 6 -7.26 -2.48 7.46
CA SER A 6 -6.60 -1.22 7.13
C SER A 6 -6.47 -0.95 5.62
N ILE A 7 -6.42 -2.03 4.82
CA ILE A 7 -6.39 -1.94 3.36
C ILE A 7 -7.78 -1.58 2.85
N ILE A 8 -8.83 -2.28 3.32
CA ILE A 8 -10.22 -2.04 2.91
C ILE A 8 -10.67 -0.63 3.31
N TRP A 9 -10.31 -0.19 4.52
CA TRP A 9 -10.65 1.12 5.04
C TRP A 9 -9.61 2.19 4.65
N HIS A 10 -9.62 2.58 3.37
CA HIS A 10 -8.79 3.65 2.81
C HIS A 10 -9.65 4.83 2.33
N PRO A 11 -10.14 5.70 3.24
CA PRO A 11 -10.84 6.90 2.83
C PRO A 11 -9.88 7.85 2.10
N HIS A 12 -10.29 8.33 0.93
CA HIS A 12 -9.50 9.30 0.17
C HIS A 12 -9.59 10.71 0.77
N GLN A 13 -10.61 10.97 1.58
CA GLN A 13 -10.84 12.29 2.17
C GLN A 13 -9.80 12.59 3.26
N ALA A 14 -9.11 13.73 3.09
CA ALA A 14 -8.01 14.15 3.96
C ALA A 14 -8.40 14.26 5.45
N TYR A 15 -9.64 14.64 5.76
CA TYR A 15 -10.09 14.76 7.15
C TYR A 15 -10.14 13.42 7.88
N PHE A 16 -10.50 12.33 7.19
CA PHE A 16 -10.49 11.00 7.80
C PHE A 16 -9.06 10.51 8.03
N GLU A 17 -8.16 10.77 7.08
CA GLU A 17 -6.74 10.49 7.27
C GLU A 17 -6.17 11.25 8.47
N TYR A 18 -6.49 12.54 8.58
CA TYR A 18 -6.08 13.38 9.69
C TYR A 18 -6.55 12.82 11.03
N SER A 19 -7.83 12.45 11.13
CA SER A 19 -8.41 11.87 12.34
C SER A 19 -7.71 10.57 12.75
N ILE A 20 -7.42 9.66 11.81
CA ILE A 20 -6.71 8.41 12.10
C ILE A 20 -5.27 8.70 12.53
N LYS A 21 -4.59 9.64 11.86
CA LYS A 21 -3.23 10.06 12.22
C LYS A 21 -3.18 10.70 13.61
N ALA A 22 -4.18 11.51 13.96
CA ALA A 22 -4.31 12.14 15.28
C ALA A 22 -4.52 11.08 16.38
N LEU A 23 -5.37 10.09 16.15
CA LEU A 23 -5.56 8.97 17.07
C LEU A 23 -4.26 8.18 17.27
N GLN A 24 -3.55 7.87 16.19
CA GLN A 24 -2.24 7.18 16.26
C GLN A 24 -1.19 7.99 17.01
N ASN A 25 -1.18 9.32 16.85
CA ASN A 25 -0.28 10.20 17.59
C ASN A 25 -0.58 10.18 19.10
N LYS A 26 -1.87 10.20 19.48
CA LYS A 26 -2.29 10.09 20.88
C LYS A 26 -1.87 8.75 21.48
N ALA A 27 -2.11 7.65 20.76
CA ALA A 27 -1.69 6.32 21.19
C ALA A 27 -0.16 6.22 21.38
N ALA A 28 0.62 6.79 20.46
CA ALA A 28 2.08 6.80 20.59
C ALA A 28 2.54 7.55 21.85
N ARG A 29 1.98 8.73 22.12
CA ARG A 29 2.26 9.49 23.36
C ARG A 29 1.88 8.72 24.61
N PHE A 30 0.71 8.07 24.59
CA PHE A 30 0.24 7.23 25.69
C PHE A 30 1.22 6.11 26.02
N ILE A 31 1.65 5.34 24.99
CA ILE A 31 2.62 4.25 25.15
C ILE A 31 3.98 4.77 25.61
N ALA A 32 4.42 5.93 25.12
CA ALA A 32 5.68 6.54 25.53
C ALA A 32 5.65 7.16 26.93
N HIS A 33 4.46 7.32 27.51
CA HIS A 33 4.23 8.17 28.68
C HIS A 33 4.82 9.59 28.51
N ASP A 34 4.80 10.12 27.28
CA ASP A 34 5.38 11.42 26.95
C ASP A 34 4.34 12.35 26.31
N TYR A 35 3.93 13.33 27.10
CA TYR A 35 2.93 14.33 26.74
C TYR A 35 3.53 15.72 26.51
N SER A 36 4.86 15.84 26.51
CA SER A 36 5.52 17.13 26.32
C SER A 36 5.26 17.70 24.93
N HIS A 37 5.05 19.01 24.87
CA HIS A 37 4.93 19.76 23.62
C HIS A 37 6.27 19.86 22.86
N LEU A 38 7.40 19.70 23.58
CA LEU A 38 8.75 19.74 23.00
C LEU A 38 9.11 18.43 22.29
N THR A 39 8.45 17.34 22.65
CA THR A 39 8.71 16.04 22.02
C THR A 39 8.09 15.98 20.63
N SER A 40 8.95 15.82 19.63
CA SER A 40 8.52 15.59 18.24
C SER A 40 7.84 14.23 18.09
N LEU A 41 6.62 14.23 17.54
CA LEU A 41 5.91 12.98 17.24
C LEU A 41 6.65 12.09 16.23
N LYS A 42 7.47 12.69 15.34
CA LYS A 42 8.27 11.94 14.37
C LYS A 42 9.42 11.19 15.08
N SER A 43 10.07 11.82 16.05
CA SER A 43 11.11 11.15 16.84
C SER A 43 10.52 10.05 17.72
N LEU A 44 9.35 10.28 18.29
CA LEU A 44 8.66 9.31 19.15
C LEU A 44 8.20 8.07 18.35
N LYS A 45 7.65 8.25 17.15
CA LYS A 45 7.35 7.14 16.24
C LYS A 45 8.60 6.38 15.81
N ARG A 46 9.70 7.09 15.53
CA ARG A 46 11.00 6.47 15.20
C ARG A 46 11.54 5.64 16.37
N ARG A 47 11.37 6.12 17.62
CA ARG A 47 11.74 5.36 18.84
C ARG A 47 11.01 4.01 18.91
N PHE A 48 9.78 3.95 18.42
CA PHE A 48 8.98 2.72 18.34
C PHE A 48 9.10 1.97 17.01
N SER A 49 10.01 2.37 16.12
CA SER A 49 10.11 1.81 14.76
C SER A 49 8.77 1.82 13.98
N LEU A 50 7.88 2.76 14.30
CA LEU A 50 6.57 2.87 13.66
C LEU A 50 6.71 3.64 12.35
N LEU A 51 6.60 2.92 11.24
CA LEU A 51 6.49 3.49 9.90
C LEU A 51 5.28 4.43 9.78
N ALA A 52 5.35 5.37 8.84
CA ALA A 52 4.24 6.28 8.56
C ALA A 52 2.98 5.50 8.17
N LEU A 53 1.80 6.05 8.47
CA LEU A 53 0.53 5.39 8.14
C LEU A 53 0.40 5.12 6.64
N GLN A 54 0.81 6.08 5.82
CA GLN A 54 0.74 5.98 4.36
C GLN A 54 1.66 4.88 3.83
N THR A 55 2.89 4.82 4.30
CA THR A 55 3.84 3.73 4.06
C THR A 55 3.22 2.37 4.37
N ARG A 56 2.72 2.18 5.61
CA ARG A 56 2.17 0.89 6.02
C ARG A 56 0.98 0.47 5.17
N ARG A 57 0.10 1.42 4.84
CA ARG A 57 -1.04 1.18 3.95
C ARG A 57 -0.62 0.84 2.53
N ARG A 58 0.37 1.55 1.98
CA ARG A 58 0.96 1.28 0.67
C ARG A 58 1.54 -0.14 0.65
N ASN A 59 2.39 -0.48 1.61
CA ASN A 59 3.05 -1.78 1.68
C ASN A 59 2.04 -2.90 1.89
N GLY A 60 1.06 -2.73 2.78
CA GLY A 60 -0.03 -3.70 2.99
C GLY A 60 -0.86 -3.94 1.73
N ARG A 61 -1.23 -2.86 1.02
CA ARG A 61 -1.99 -2.94 -0.23
C ARG A 61 -1.22 -3.65 -1.35
N LEU A 62 0.07 -3.34 -1.51
CA LEU A 62 0.92 -3.97 -2.52
C LEU A 62 1.23 -5.43 -2.18
N SER A 63 1.50 -5.71 -0.90
CA SER A 63 1.64 -7.07 -0.36
C SER A 63 0.40 -7.92 -0.67
N PHE A 64 -0.80 -7.33 -0.51
CA PHE A 64 -2.05 -7.99 -0.83
C PHE A 64 -2.21 -8.27 -2.34
N ILE A 65 -1.95 -7.28 -3.21
CA ILE A 65 -2.00 -7.50 -4.66
C ILE A 65 -1.00 -8.54 -5.12
N HIS A 66 0.22 -8.53 -4.61
CA HIS A 66 1.23 -9.55 -4.93
C HIS A 66 0.69 -10.96 -4.64
N LYS A 67 0.15 -11.17 -3.43
CA LYS A 67 -0.47 -12.47 -3.07
C LYS A 67 -1.61 -12.85 -4.01
N LEU A 68 -2.44 -11.88 -4.38
CA LEU A 68 -3.60 -12.09 -5.24
C LEU A 68 -3.23 -12.36 -6.69
N TYR A 69 -2.16 -11.73 -7.18
CA TYR A 69 -1.64 -11.88 -8.52
C TYR A 69 -0.97 -13.25 -8.72
N HIS A 70 -0.21 -13.72 -7.74
CA HIS A 70 0.48 -15.02 -7.80
C HIS A 70 -0.38 -16.21 -7.35
N ARG A 71 -1.55 -15.99 -6.74
CA ARG A 71 -2.51 -17.06 -6.45
C ARG A 71 -3.54 -17.21 -7.57
N SER A 72 -3.75 -18.44 -8.02
CA SER A 72 -4.86 -18.79 -8.90
C SER A 72 -6.20 -18.63 -8.17
N SER A 73 -6.99 -17.64 -8.58
CA SER A 73 -8.33 -17.40 -8.07
C SER A 73 -9.20 -16.77 -9.14
N HIS A 74 -10.51 -17.01 -9.09
CA HIS A 74 -11.47 -16.39 -10.02
C HIS A 74 -11.41 -14.85 -9.97
N PHE A 75 -11.10 -14.30 -8.79
CA PHE A 75 -10.89 -12.85 -8.63
C PHE A 75 -9.72 -12.35 -9.48
N ARG A 76 -8.58 -13.05 -9.45
CA ARG A 76 -7.41 -12.69 -10.28
C ARG A 76 -7.78 -12.68 -11.76
N GLU A 77 -8.49 -13.70 -12.23
CA GLU A 77 -8.89 -13.84 -13.63
C GLU A 77 -9.85 -12.74 -14.08
N THR A 78 -10.64 -12.19 -13.17
CA THR A 78 -11.61 -11.13 -13.49
C THR A 78 -11.00 -9.73 -13.40
N PHE A 79 -10.16 -9.49 -12.39
CA PHE A 79 -9.72 -8.12 -12.02
C PHE A 79 -8.23 -7.85 -12.23
N LEU A 80 -7.39 -8.88 -12.38
CA LEU A 80 -5.93 -8.75 -12.51
C LEU A 80 -5.43 -9.32 -13.85
N CYS A 81 -6.20 -9.11 -14.92
CA CYS A 81 -5.82 -9.53 -16.27
C CYS A 81 -4.53 -8.84 -16.72
N PRO A 82 -3.62 -9.57 -17.39
CA PRO A 82 -2.48 -8.96 -18.05
C PRO A 82 -2.92 -7.89 -19.04
N ALA A 83 -2.13 -6.82 -19.18
CA ALA A 83 -2.41 -5.81 -20.20
C ALA A 83 -2.31 -6.42 -21.61
N PRO A 84 -3.26 -6.14 -22.53
CA PRO A 84 -3.27 -6.73 -23.87
C PRO A 84 -2.07 -6.31 -24.72
N HIS A 85 -1.47 -5.15 -24.40
CA HIS A 85 -0.25 -4.68 -25.03
C HIS A 85 0.76 -4.22 -23.97
N ILE A 86 1.95 -4.80 -24.01
CA ILE A 86 3.07 -4.48 -23.11
C ILE A 86 4.24 -4.02 -23.97
N SER A 87 4.57 -2.73 -23.91
CA SER A 87 5.81 -2.24 -24.51
C SER A 87 6.98 -2.59 -23.60
N SER A 88 7.89 -3.44 -24.07
CA SER A 88 9.09 -3.88 -23.32
C SER A 88 10.03 -2.73 -22.92
N ARG A 89 9.95 -1.59 -23.63
CA ARG A 89 10.74 -0.39 -23.31
C ARG A 89 10.16 0.42 -22.14
N LEU A 90 8.85 0.38 -21.97
CA LEU A 90 8.12 1.25 -21.03
C LEU A 90 7.47 0.49 -19.88
N ASN A 91 7.36 -0.84 -19.98
CA ASN A 91 6.57 -1.66 -19.08
C ASN A 91 7.28 -2.98 -18.80
N HIS A 92 7.05 -3.49 -17.59
CA HIS A 92 7.48 -4.83 -17.20
C HIS A 92 6.46 -5.90 -17.66
N SER A 93 6.91 -7.15 -17.76
CA SER A 93 6.11 -8.29 -18.23
C SER A 93 4.91 -8.62 -17.34
N PHE A 94 4.95 -8.20 -16.07
CA PHE A 94 3.88 -8.43 -15.08
C PHE A 94 2.85 -7.31 -15.01
N LYS A 95 2.76 -6.46 -16.04
CA LYS A 95 1.83 -5.32 -16.06
C LYS A 95 0.38 -5.80 -16.05
N ILE A 96 -0.41 -5.21 -15.16
CA ILE A 96 -1.84 -5.47 -15.02
C ILE A 96 -2.62 -4.43 -15.84
N SER A 97 -3.69 -4.86 -16.50
CA SER A 97 -4.58 -3.95 -17.22
C SER A 97 -5.21 -2.93 -16.26
N PRO A 98 -5.12 -1.62 -16.53
CA PRO A 98 -5.74 -0.61 -15.66
C PRO A 98 -7.25 -0.79 -15.60
N ILE A 99 -7.82 -0.74 -14.39
CA ILE A 99 -9.27 -0.75 -14.20
C ILE A 99 -9.80 0.67 -14.42
N PHE A 100 -10.80 0.80 -15.29
CA PHE A 100 -11.48 2.07 -15.52
C PHE A 100 -12.39 2.40 -14.32
N ALA A 101 -12.17 3.55 -13.70
CA ALA A 101 -12.98 4.04 -12.59
C ALA A 101 -13.75 5.31 -12.96
N ARG A 102 -15.08 5.23 -12.89
CA ARG A 102 -16.00 6.35 -13.19
C ARG A 102 -16.13 7.36 -12.04
N THR A 103 -15.85 6.92 -10.82
CA THR A 103 -16.00 7.75 -9.62
C THR A 103 -14.66 7.89 -8.89
N ASN A 104 -14.46 9.03 -8.22
CA ASN A 104 -13.27 9.24 -7.37
C ASN A 104 -13.19 8.21 -6.25
N LEU A 105 -14.34 7.79 -5.70
CA LEU A 105 -14.40 6.75 -4.67
C LEU A 105 -13.79 5.44 -5.17
N PHE A 106 -14.16 4.99 -6.39
CA PHE A 106 -13.61 3.76 -6.93
C PHE A 106 -12.17 3.93 -7.43
N LYS A 107 -11.82 5.10 -7.98
CA LYS A 107 -10.45 5.44 -8.39
C LYS A 107 -9.47 5.40 -7.21
N CYS A 108 -9.92 5.88 -6.05
CA CYS A 108 -9.15 5.87 -4.81
C CYS A 108 -9.33 4.56 -4.01
N SER A 109 -10.00 3.56 -4.57
CA SER A 109 -10.12 2.26 -3.91
C SER A 109 -8.76 1.55 -3.83
N PRO A 110 -8.58 0.64 -2.86
CA PRO A 110 -7.33 -0.09 -2.69
C PRO A 110 -6.94 -0.89 -3.94
N LEU A 111 -7.90 -1.50 -4.64
CA LEU A 111 -7.58 -2.29 -5.84
C LEU A 111 -6.99 -1.42 -6.95
N VAL A 112 -7.66 -0.31 -7.30
CA VAL A 112 -7.24 0.57 -8.40
C VAL A 112 -5.90 1.23 -8.08
N LEU A 113 -5.73 1.75 -6.86
CA LEU A 113 -4.47 2.35 -6.43
C LEU A 113 -3.32 1.35 -6.43
N ALA A 114 -3.58 0.11 -6.04
CA ALA A 114 -2.55 -0.92 -6.04
C ALA A 114 -2.09 -1.30 -7.45
N ILE A 115 -3.03 -1.44 -8.40
CA ILE A 115 -2.71 -1.74 -9.80
C ILE A 115 -1.89 -0.60 -10.41
N LEU A 116 -2.26 0.65 -10.15
CA LEU A 116 -1.49 1.81 -10.60
C LEU A 116 -0.07 1.80 -10.06
N GLN A 117 0.10 1.51 -8.77
CA GLN A 117 1.43 1.44 -8.14
C GLN A 117 2.25 0.25 -8.63
N TRP A 118 1.62 -0.92 -8.77
CA TRP A 118 2.26 -2.13 -9.31
C TRP A 118 2.82 -1.87 -10.71
N ASN A 119 2.02 -1.26 -11.59
CA ASN A 119 2.43 -0.94 -12.95
C ASN A 119 3.51 0.14 -13.05
N SER A 120 3.75 0.90 -11.98
CA SER A 120 4.82 1.89 -11.90
C SER A 120 6.15 1.31 -11.43
N PHE A 121 6.19 0.03 -11.02
CA PHE A 121 7.41 -0.57 -10.52
C PHE A 121 8.40 -0.92 -11.62
N PRO A 122 9.71 -0.85 -11.30
CA PRO A 122 10.71 -1.43 -12.17
C PRO A 122 10.57 -2.96 -12.23
N ALA A 123 11.04 -3.54 -13.34
CA ALA A 123 10.79 -4.93 -13.69
C ALA A 123 11.41 -5.93 -12.71
N ASP A 124 12.52 -5.56 -12.08
CA ASP A 124 13.20 -6.31 -11.04
C ASP A 124 12.28 -6.56 -9.84
N VAL A 125 11.58 -5.54 -9.36
CA VAL A 125 10.67 -5.64 -8.21
C VAL A 125 9.40 -6.40 -8.56
N ALA A 126 8.83 -6.14 -9.75
CA ALA A 126 7.59 -6.78 -10.19
C ALA A 126 7.76 -8.27 -10.55
N SER A 127 8.99 -8.73 -10.79
CA SER A 127 9.30 -10.12 -11.14
C SER A 127 9.55 -11.04 -9.94
N ILE A 128 9.59 -10.48 -8.73
CA ILE A 128 9.79 -11.26 -7.51
C ILE A 128 8.58 -12.17 -7.28
N LEU A 129 8.80 -13.48 -7.21
CA LEU A 129 7.76 -14.48 -6.93
C LEU A 129 7.57 -14.73 -5.43
N ASP A 130 8.68 -14.73 -4.69
CA ASP A 130 8.64 -14.97 -3.25
C ASP A 130 8.09 -13.74 -2.52
N HIS A 131 7.03 -13.98 -1.75
CA HIS A 131 6.33 -12.91 -1.05
C HIS A 131 7.19 -12.21 -0.01
N ALA A 132 8.02 -12.95 0.73
CA ALA A 132 8.86 -12.36 1.77
C ALA A 132 9.95 -11.46 1.14
N SER A 133 10.55 -11.90 0.04
CA SER A 133 11.51 -11.14 -0.75
C SER A 133 10.89 -9.87 -1.34
N PHE A 134 9.64 -9.96 -1.82
CA PHE A 134 8.91 -8.80 -2.34
C PHE A 134 8.65 -7.75 -1.26
N VAL A 135 8.18 -8.16 -0.07
CA VAL A 135 7.96 -7.23 1.05
C VAL A 135 9.26 -6.52 1.45
N LYS A 136 10.39 -7.25 1.50
CA LYS A 136 11.71 -6.63 1.75
C LYS A 136 12.12 -5.64 0.66
N ALA A 137 11.77 -5.89 -0.60
CA ALA A 137 12.04 -4.96 -1.68
C ALA A 137 11.18 -3.68 -1.57
N LEU A 138 9.93 -3.79 -1.10
CA LEU A 138 9.08 -2.62 -0.85
C LEU A 138 9.66 -1.67 0.19
N ASP A 139 10.24 -2.21 1.27
CA ASP A 139 10.86 -1.41 2.33
C ASP A 139 12.14 -0.68 1.86
N ARG A 140 12.76 -1.11 0.75
CA ARG A 140 13.94 -0.46 0.14
C ARG A 140 13.59 0.66 -0.84
N LEU A 141 12.33 0.76 -1.27
CA LEU A 141 11.84 1.76 -2.22
C LEU A 141 11.34 3.05 -1.52
N GLU A 142 11.61 3.18 -0.22
CA GLU A 142 11.37 4.39 0.58
C GLU A 142 12.67 5.15 0.85
#